data_AF-A0A0W0VDU2-F1
#
_entry.id   AF-A0A0W0VDU2-F1
#
_cell.length_a   1.000
_cell.length_b   1.000
_cell.length_c   1.000
_cell.angle_alpha   90.00
_cell.angle_beta   90.00
_cell.angle_gamma   90.00
#
_symmetry.space_group_name_H-M   'P 1'
#
loop_
_entity.id
_entity.type
_entity.pdbx_description
1 polymer ?
#
loop_
_entity_poly.entity_id
_entity_poly.type
_entity_poly.pdbx_seq_one_letter_code
_entity_poly.pdbx_strand_id
1 'polypeptide(L)'
;MGLWSSIKKAAKKVWRVVKAVVRVIVKVVITIINRLTFGLLDLLFGFLAWPRKQLRLHVVIASVKSPNPDGGENLVPVVPEQDVAVVIENTKRIYKKLFNVDLRPYSKSFIEVLPEEPPAEVLDFKCSLGEEFGIAGEYFANHLAGWNAIPVSLTFPVTVFVVRELVGGPSGCSMSVLGEYVVIDEQGLKEDNMIALPHEIGHSCGLWHSGTATNLMHNGPPANENVKWFQKNILRSSRHVQWW
;
A
#
# COMPACT_ATOMS: atom_id res chain seq x y z
N MET A 1 20.54 13.06 -32.55
CA MET A 1 19.88 13.31 -31.24
C MET A 1 20.94 13.78 -30.25
N GLY A 2 20.91 15.05 -29.84
CA GLY A 2 22.08 15.76 -29.32
C GLY A 2 22.37 15.56 -27.83
N LEU A 3 23.64 15.71 -27.46
CA LEU A 3 24.23 15.66 -26.11
C LEU A 3 23.38 16.35 -25.03
N TRP A 4 22.74 17.48 -25.38
CA TRP A 4 21.84 18.25 -24.51
C TRP A 4 20.59 17.48 -24.06
N SER A 5 20.04 16.63 -24.92
CA SER A 5 18.89 15.78 -24.57
C SER A 5 19.28 14.67 -23.58
N SER A 6 20.49 14.13 -23.71
CA SER A 6 21.05 13.14 -22.78
C SER A 6 21.35 13.75 -21.41
N ILE A 7 21.90 14.98 -21.38
CA ILE A 7 22.15 15.71 -20.12
C ILE A 7 20.83 16.02 -19.40
N LYS A 8 19.80 16.50 -20.11
CA LYS A 8 18.47 16.74 -19.52
C LYS A 8 17.86 15.47 -18.95
N LYS A 9 17.95 14.34 -19.66
CA LYS A 9 17.47 13.03 -19.17
C LYS A 9 18.22 12.58 -17.92
N ALA A 10 19.54 12.74 -17.90
CA ALA A 10 20.37 12.41 -16.73
C ALA A 10 20.03 13.28 -15.52
N ALA A 11 19.91 14.61 -15.71
CA ALA A 11 19.51 15.53 -14.65
C ALA A 11 18.12 15.21 -14.10
N LYS A 12 17.14 14.91 -14.96
CA LYS A 12 15.79 14.49 -14.53
C LYS A 12 15.84 13.17 -13.74
N LYS A 13 16.68 12.21 -14.12
CA LYS A 13 16.88 10.97 -13.36
C LYS A 13 17.47 11.25 -11.97
N VAL A 14 18.54 12.05 -11.89
CA VAL A 14 19.16 12.43 -10.61
C VAL A 14 18.16 13.16 -9.71
N TRP A 15 17.42 14.12 -10.25
CA TRP A 15 16.39 14.86 -9.50
C TRP A 15 15.31 13.96 -8.92
N ARG A 16 14.87 12.93 -9.66
CA ARG A 16 13.90 11.95 -9.17
C ARG A 16 14.45 11.13 -8.00
N VAL A 17 15.69 10.66 -8.11
CA VAL A 17 16.37 9.95 -7.02
C VAL A 17 16.47 10.86 -5.78
N VAL A 18 16.89 12.12 -5.94
CA VAL A 18 16.97 13.07 -4.81
C VAL A 18 15.62 13.29 -4.15
N LYS A 19 14.56 13.53 -4.93
CA LYS A 19 13.19 13.68 -4.39
C LYS A 19 12.73 12.45 -3.62
N ALA A 20 12.97 11.26 -4.17
CA ALA A 20 12.62 10.01 -3.52
C ALA A 20 13.40 9.80 -2.22
N VAL A 21 14.71 10.10 -2.19
CA VAL A 21 15.53 10.05 -0.97
C VAL A 21 15.01 11.00 0.11
N VAL A 22 14.74 12.27 -0.24
CA VAL A 22 14.18 13.25 0.70
C VAL A 22 12.84 12.76 1.26
N ARG A 23 11.97 12.23 0.40
CA ARG A 23 10.68 11.66 0.80
C ARG A 23 10.86 10.52 1.80
N VAL A 24 11.77 9.58 1.52
CA VAL A 24 12.08 8.46 2.43
C VAL A 24 12.57 8.98 3.78
N ILE A 25 13.48 9.96 3.80
CA ILE A 25 13.99 10.56 5.05
C ILE A 25 12.85 11.20 5.86
N VAL A 26 12.02 12.02 5.22
CA VAL A 26 10.86 12.66 5.89
C VAL A 26 9.93 11.59 6.47
N LYS A 27 9.65 10.51 5.72
CA LYS A 27 8.81 9.38 6.18
C LYS A 27 9.42 8.67 7.38
N VAL A 28 10.73 8.43 7.38
CA VAL A 28 11.45 7.83 8.52
C VAL A 28 11.27 8.71 9.75
N VAL A 29 11.53 10.01 9.62
CA VAL A 29 11.42 10.96 10.74
C VAL A 29 10.00 11.00 11.30
N ILE A 30 8.98 11.15 10.45
CA ILE A 30 7.56 11.14 10.87
C ILE A 30 7.19 9.82 11.55
N THR A 31 7.66 8.69 11.02
CA THR A 31 7.39 7.36 11.59
C THR A 31 8.01 7.21 12.98
N ILE A 32 9.26 7.67 13.16
CA ILE A 32 9.94 7.66 14.46
C ILE A 32 9.20 8.56 15.45
N ILE A 33 8.86 9.80 15.06
CA ILE A 33 8.12 10.74 15.92
C ILE A 33 6.80 10.11 16.35
N ASN A 34 5.98 9.64 15.41
CA ASN A 34 4.68 9.04 15.72
C ASN A 34 4.80 7.83 16.64
N ARG A 35 5.81 6.99 16.45
CA ARG A 35 6.02 5.80 17.28
C ARG A 35 6.49 6.15 18.69
N LEU A 36 7.31 7.19 18.84
CA LEU A 36 7.80 7.66 20.14
C LEU A 36 6.77 8.50 20.92
N THR A 37 5.95 9.30 20.25
CA THR A 37 4.99 10.20 20.91
C THR A 37 3.64 9.55 21.15
N PHE A 38 3.01 8.99 20.12
CA PHE A 38 1.66 8.42 20.19
C PHE A 38 1.70 6.90 20.36
N GLY A 39 2.66 6.24 19.70
CA GLY A 39 2.79 4.80 19.74
C GLY A 39 3.20 4.24 21.10
N LEU A 40 4.02 4.97 21.87
CA LEU A 40 4.40 4.55 23.21
C LEU A 40 3.22 4.63 24.18
N LEU A 41 2.39 5.67 24.07
CA LEU A 41 1.17 5.81 24.87
C LEU A 41 0.13 4.74 24.52
N ASP A 42 -0.06 4.43 23.23
CA ASP A 42 -0.94 3.34 22.81
C ASP A 42 -0.40 1.96 23.22
N LEU A 43 0.92 1.75 23.22
CA LEU A 43 1.54 0.50 23.66
C LEU A 43 1.47 0.33 25.19
N LEU A 44 1.56 1.44 25.94
CA LEU A 44 1.50 1.46 27.41
C LEU A 44 0.08 1.55 27.99
N PHE A 45 -0.91 2.10 27.27
CA PHE A 45 -2.26 2.32 27.79
C PHE A 45 -3.37 1.76 26.90
N GLY A 46 -3.10 1.44 25.63
CA GLY A 46 -4.08 0.91 24.70
C GLY A 46 -4.66 -0.46 25.09
N PHE A 47 -4.04 -1.15 26.05
CA PHE A 47 -4.52 -2.43 26.58
C PHE A 47 -5.69 -2.31 27.58
N LEU A 48 -5.89 -1.15 28.22
CA LEU A 48 -6.88 -0.98 29.31
C LEU A 48 -8.34 -1.00 28.82
N ALA A 49 -8.60 -0.63 27.57
CA ALA A 49 -9.95 -0.62 27.00
C ALA A 49 -10.03 -1.09 25.53
N TRP A 50 -8.87 -1.31 24.89
CA TRP A 50 -8.73 -1.66 23.47
C TRP A 50 -9.75 -0.96 22.54
N PRO A 51 -9.91 0.37 22.60
CA PRO A 51 -11.00 1.00 21.87
C PRO A 51 -10.83 0.83 20.36
N ARG A 52 -11.94 0.88 19.63
CA ARG A 52 -11.95 0.66 18.19
C ARG A 52 -11.24 1.82 17.50
N LYS A 53 -10.26 1.50 16.64
CA LYS A 53 -9.54 2.49 15.80
C LYS A 53 -10.01 2.37 14.34
N GLN A 54 -9.63 3.31 13.50
CA GLN A 54 -9.93 3.32 12.07
C GLN A 54 -8.65 3.39 11.24
N LEU A 55 -8.67 2.74 10.08
CA LEU A 55 -7.66 2.84 9.02
C LEU A 55 -8.36 3.29 7.74
N ARG A 56 -7.89 4.37 7.12
CA ARG A 56 -8.40 4.79 5.81
C ARG A 56 -7.65 4.07 4.70
N LEU A 57 -8.38 3.45 3.79
CA LEU A 57 -7.85 2.71 2.66
C LEU A 57 -8.31 3.39 1.36
N HIS A 58 -7.38 3.54 0.44
CA HIS A 58 -7.65 3.96 -0.93
C HIS A 58 -7.10 2.88 -1.86
N VAL A 59 -7.91 2.38 -2.78
CA VAL A 59 -7.51 1.35 -3.73
C VAL A 59 -7.62 1.93 -5.13
N VAL A 60 -6.51 1.88 -5.85
CA VAL A 60 -6.35 2.45 -7.18
C VAL A 60 -6.12 1.31 -8.15
N ILE A 61 -7.03 1.11 -9.09
CA ILE A 61 -6.90 0.07 -10.12
C ILE A 61 -6.28 0.70 -11.37
N ALA A 62 -5.16 0.12 -11.80
CA ALA A 62 -4.53 0.50 -13.06
C ALA A 62 -5.45 0.17 -14.24
N SER A 63 -5.42 1.02 -15.27
CA SER A 63 -6.12 0.79 -16.53
C SER A 63 -5.13 0.38 -17.61
N VAL A 64 -5.56 -0.49 -18.51
CA VAL A 64 -4.82 -1.01 -19.66
C VAL A 64 -5.65 -0.79 -20.90
N LYS A 65 -5.01 -0.44 -22.01
CA LYS A 65 -5.71 -0.38 -23.29
C LYS A 65 -6.01 -1.79 -23.80
N SER A 66 -7.28 -2.02 -24.11
CA SER A 66 -7.75 -3.28 -24.68
C SER A 66 -8.42 -3.02 -26.03
N PRO A 67 -8.22 -3.91 -27.03
CA PRO A 67 -8.91 -3.81 -28.31
C PRO A 67 -10.44 -3.85 -28.13
N ASN A 68 -11.12 -2.88 -28.72
CA ASN A 68 -12.58 -2.83 -28.80
C ASN A 68 -13.05 -3.63 -30.03
N PRO A 69 -14.13 -4.43 -29.93
CA PRO A 69 -14.76 -5.09 -31.08
C PRO A 69 -14.97 -4.20 -32.32
N ASP A 70 -15.18 -2.89 -32.13
CA ASP A 70 -15.41 -1.92 -33.21
C ASP A 70 -14.12 -1.38 -33.87
N GLY A 71 -12.94 -1.92 -33.55
CA GLY A 71 -11.66 -1.55 -34.17
C GLY A 71 -10.92 -0.37 -33.52
N GLY A 72 -11.27 0.00 -32.28
CA GLY A 72 -10.57 1.01 -31.46
C GLY A 72 -9.87 0.40 -30.24
N GLU A 73 -9.32 1.24 -29.36
CA GLU A 73 -8.81 0.84 -28.03
C GLU A 73 -9.63 1.52 -26.94
N ASN A 74 -10.07 0.76 -25.94
CA ASN A 74 -10.70 1.29 -24.74
C ASN A 74 -9.80 1.05 -23.53
N LEU A 75 -9.75 2.01 -22.60
CA LEU A 75 -9.16 1.78 -21.30
C LEU A 75 -10.10 0.88 -20.48
N VAL A 76 -9.59 -0.26 -20.05
CA VAL A 76 -10.26 -1.18 -19.15
C VAL A 76 -9.42 -1.38 -17.90
N PRO A 77 -10.01 -1.52 -16.72
CA PRO A 77 -9.24 -1.81 -15.51
C PRO A 77 -8.55 -3.18 -15.65
N VAL A 78 -7.35 -3.31 -15.06
CA VAL A 78 -6.59 -4.57 -15.08
C VAL A 78 -7.35 -5.73 -14.41
N VAL A 79 -8.26 -5.41 -13.49
CA VAL A 79 -9.17 -6.37 -12.84
C VAL A 79 -10.55 -5.74 -12.65
N PRO A 80 -11.63 -6.53 -12.59
CA PRO A 80 -12.95 -6.03 -12.21
C PRO A 80 -12.96 -5.42 -10.79
N GLU A 81 -13.71 -4.33 -10.61
CA GLU A 81 -13.86 -3.69 -9.29
C GLU A 81 -14.49 -4.64 -8.25
N GLN A 82 -15.31 -5.59 -8.71
CA GLN A 82 -15.99 -6.57 -7.86
C GLN A 82 -14.98 -7.49 -7.15
N ASP A 83 -13.94 -7.93 -7.85
CA ASP A 83 -12.92 -8.82 -7.30
C ASP A 83 -12.14 -8.10 -6.19
N VAL A 84 -11.81 -6.83 -6.42
CA VAL A 84 -11.18 -5.96 -5.42
C VAL A 84 -12.10 -5.73 -4.22
N ALA A 85 -13.40 -5.53 -4.44
CA ALA A 85 -14.38 -5.33 -3.37
C ALA A 85 -14.49 -6.54 -2.43
N VAL A 86 -14.46 -7.77 -2.97
CA VAL A 86 -14.48 -9.01 -2.16
C VAL A 86 -13.28 -9.04 -1.20
N VAL A 87 -12.09 -8.70 -1.68
CA VAL A 87 -10.85 -8.72 -0.89
C VAL A 87 -10.84 -7.59 0.15
N ILE A 88 -11.40 -6.43 -0.17
CA ILE A 88 -11.60 -5.34 0.80
C ILE A 88 -12.51 -5.78 1.95
N GLU A 89 -13.63 -6.46 1.66
CA GLU A 89 -14.53 -6.96 2.71
C GLU A 89 -13.85 -8.02 3.58
N ASN A 90 -13.06 -8.92 2.99
CA ASN A 90 -12.25 -9.86 3.76
C ASN A 90 -11.24 -9.15 4.66
N THR A 91 -10.57 -8.11 4.13
CA THR A 91 -9.62 -7.28 4.89
C THR A 91 -10.31 -6.56 6.05
N LYS A 92 -11.50 -6.00 5.83
CA LYS A 92 -12.33 -5.38 6.89
C LYS A 92 -12.64 -6.40 8.00
N ARG A 93 -13.03 -7.62 7.65
CA ARG A 93 -13.29 -8.70 8.62
C ARG A 93 -12.03 -9.02 9.44
N ILE A 94 -10.89 -9.24 8.78
CA ILE A 94 -9.62 -9.58 9.44
C ILE A 94 -9.19 -8.46 10.38
N TYR A 95 -9.20 -7.21 9.92
CA TYR A 95 -8.72 -6.09 10.73
C TYR A 95 -9.61 -5.80 11.93
N LYS A 96 -10.94 -5.91 11.75
CA LYS A 96 -11.89 -5.81 12.85
C LYS A 96 -11.67 -6.93 13.87
N LYS A 97 -11.54 -8.18 13.42
CA LYS A 97 -11.37 -9.37 14.27
C LYS A 97 -10.05 -9.37 15.03
N LEU A 98 -8.94 -9.09 14.34
CA LEU A 98 -7.60 -9.29 14.89
C LEU A 98 -7.05 -8.05 15.60
N PHE A 99 -7.40 -6.86 15.12
CA PHE A 99 -6.80 -5.60 15.57
C PHE A 99 -7.80 -4.63 16.22
N ASN A 100 -9.11 -4.92 16.17
CA ASN A 100 -10.18 -3.98 16.51
C ASN A 100 -10.02 -2.65 15.75
N VAL A 101 -9.79 -2.77 14.44
CA VAL A 101 -9.61 -1.64 13.51
C VAL A 101 -10.66 -1.70 12.40
N ASP A 102 -11.31 -0.57 12.16
CA ASP A 102 -12.25 -0.38 11.06
C ASP A 102 -11.57 0.18 9.84
N LEU A 103 -11.64 -0.58 8.74
CA LEU A 103 -11.29 -0.04 7.44
C LEU A 103 -12.41 0.87 6.94
N ARG A 104 -12.04 2.09 6.55
CA ARG A 104 -12.91 3.10 5.98
C ARG A 104 -12.37 3.54 4.61
N PRO A 105 -13.24 3.93 3.67
CA PRO A 105 -12.77 4.51 2.43
C PRO A 105 -12.05 5.83 2.73
N TYR A 106 -10.97 6.11 2.00
CA TYR A 106 -10.31 7.41 2.05
C TYR A 106 -11.21 8.53 1.46
N SER A 107 -11.96 8.21 0.41
CA SER A 107 -12.86 9.14 -0.29
C SER A 107 -14.31 8.64 -0.26
N LYS A 108 -15.10 8.88 -1.31
CA LYS A 108 -16.50 8.40 -1.42
C LYS A 108 -16.58 6.87 -1.51
N SER A 109 -15.58 6.25 -2.12
CA SER A 109 -15.45 4.80 -2.31
C SER A 109 -14.07 4.33 -1.85
N PHE A 110 -13.93 3.02 -1.66
CA PHE A 110 -12.60 2.44 -1.49
C PHE A 110 -11.82 2.46 -2.81
N ILE A 111 -12.50 2.18 -3.91
CA ILE A 111 -11.91 1.92 -5.22
C ILE A 111 -12.01 3.17 -6.10
N GLU A 112 -10.92 3.46 -6.80
CA GLU A 112 -10.80 4.43 -7.89
C GLU A 112 -10.10 3.75 -9.08
N VAL A 113 -10.63 3.92 -10.28
CA VAL A 113 -9.99 3.46 -11.53
C VAL A 113 -9.41 4.69 -12.21
N LEU A 114 -8.11 4.69 -12.49
CA LEU A 114 -7.48 5.85 -13.10
C LEU A 114 -7.83 5.96 -14.59
N PRO A 115 -8.12 7.18 -15.09
CA PRO A 115 -8.57 7.41 -16.47
C PRO A 115 -7.42 7.42 -17.48
N GLU A 116 -6.22 6.97 -17.09
CA GLU A 116 -5.04 6.91 -17.93
C GLU A 116 -4.32 5.57 -17.75
N GLU A 117 -3.66 5.12 -18.83
CA GLU A 117 -2.78 3.95 -18.76
C GLU A 117 -1.46 4.36 -18.11
N PRO A 118 -1.05 3.70 -17.01
CA PRO A 118 0.20 4.03 -16.35
C PRO A 118 1.38 3.51 -17.17
N PRO A 119 2.62 3.96 -16.86
CA PRO A 119 3.82 3.41 -17.47
C PRO A 119 3.91 1.88 -17.31
N ALA A 120 4.59 1.21 -18.25
CA ALA A 120 4.75 -0.25 -18.20
C ALA A 120 5.41 -0.74 -16.90
N GLU A 121 6.31 0.06 -16.32
CA GLU A 121 6.98 -0.23 -15.04
C GLU A 121 6.01 -0.25 -13.84
N VAL A 122 4.83 0.36 -13.98
CA VAL A 122 3.75 0.30 -12.99
C VAL A 122 2.85 -0.91 -13.22
N LEU A 123 2.54 -1.22 -14.49
CA LEU A 123 1.71 -2.39 -14.83
C LEU A 123 2.41 -3.69 -14.45
N ASP A 124 3.71 -3.80 -14.76
CA ASP A 124 4.55 -4.97 -14.53
C ASP A 124 5.60 -4.64 -13.46
N PHE A 125 5.11 -4.45 -12.24
CA PHE A 125 5.93 -3.93 -11.14
C PHE A 125 6.85 -4.98 -10.55
N LYS A 126 8.10 -4.61 -10.27
CA LYS A 126 9.07 -5.48 -9.58
C LYS A 126 9.19 -5.04 -8.12
N CYS A 127 8.86 -5.94 -7.19
CA CYS A 127 8.98 -5.67 -5.75
C CYS A 127 10.46 -5.54 -5.34
N SER A 128 11.03 -4.35 -5.51
CA SER A 128 12.43 -4.06 -5.19
C SER A 128 12.62 -2.61 -4.78
N LEU A 129 13.63 -2.36 -3.93
CA LEU A 129 14.03 -1.00 -3.56
C LEU A 129 14.39 -0.14 -4.78
N GLY A 130 14.86 -0.74 -5.87
CA GLY A 130 15.22 -0.01 -7.09
C GLY A 130 14.02 0.69 -7.75
N GLU A 131 12.85 0.06 -7.72
CA GLU A 131 11.65 0.61 -8.36
C GLU A 131 11.06 1.83 -7.63
N GLU A 132 11.27 1.94 -6.31
CA GLU A 132 10.89 3.13 -5.50
C GLU A 132 11.58 4.41 -6.02
N PHE A 133 12.82 4.30 -6.49
CA PHE A 133 13.59 5.42 -7.05
C PHE A 133 13.41 5.55 -8.57
N GLY A 134 12.58 4.69 -9.16
CA GLY A 134 12.33 4.56 -10.59
C GLY A 134 11.09 5.32 -11.07
N ILE A 135 10.59 4.90 -12.24
CA ILE A 135 9.37 5.45 -12.85
C ILE A 135 8.14 5.05 -12.03
N ALA A 136 8.06 3.80 -11.60
CA ALA A 136 6.94 3.30 -10.82
C ALA A 136 6.80 4.01 -9.47
N GLY A 137 7.88 4.15 -8.70
CA GLY A 137 7.85 4.87 -7.43
C GLY A 137 7.52 6.37 -7.55
N GLU A 138 7.95 7.02 -8.65
CA GLU A 138 7.50 8.38 -8.96
C GLU A 138 6.00 8.43 -9.26
N TYR A 139 5.50 7.49 -10.07
CA TYR A 139 4.09 7.38 -10.41
C TYR A 139 3.22 7.15 -9.17
N PHE A 140 3.52 6.14 -8.36
CA PHE A 140 2.78 5.83 -7.15
C PHE A 140 2.74 7.01 -6.19
N ALA A 141 3.86 7.70 -6.02
CA ALA A 141 3.91 8.83 -5.12
C ALA A 141 3.09 10.04 -5.57
N ASN A 142 2.90 10.23 -6.88
CA ASN A 142 2.01 11.27 -7.40
C ASN A 142 0.53 10.91 -7.23
N HIS A 143 0.23 9.62 -7.06
CA HIS A 143 -1.12 9.08 -6.88
C HIS A 143 -1.39 8.64 -5.42
N LEU A 144 -0.50 8.97 -4.48
CA LEU A 144 -0.70 8.67 -3.07
C LEU A 144 -1.85 9.49 -2.49
N ALA A 145 -2.79 8.80 -1.84
CA ALA A 145 -3.83 9.46 -1.08
C ALA A 145 -3.25 10.26 0.10
N GLY A 146 -3.77 11.46 0.33
CA GLY A 146 -3.38 12.34 1.44
C GLY A 146 -2.11 13.19 1.22
N TRP A 147 -1.26 12.87 0.24
CA TRP A 147 0.00 13.60 0.00
C TRP A 147 -0.21 15.03 -0.58
N ASN A 148 -1.33 15.25 -1.27
CA ASN A 148 -1.68 16.56 -1.85
C ASN A 148 -2.40 17.51 -0.88
N ALA A 149 -2.78 17.04 0.32
CA ALA A 149 -3.68 17.81 1.18
C ALA A 149 -2.94 18.73 2.17
N ILE A 150 -1.92 18.28 2.91
CA ILE A 150 -1.23 19.11 3.92
C ILE A 150 0.18 18.55 4.21
N PRO A 151 1.28 19.32 4.10
CA PRO A 151 2.65 18.86 4.39
C PRO A 151 2.94 18.54 5.88
N VAL A 152 1.91 18.57 6.74
CA VAL A 152 2.01 18.40 8.21
C VAL A 152 0.99 17.37 8.74
N SER A 153 0.23 16.70 7.88
CA SER A 153 -0.65 15.62 8.38
C SER A 153 0.22 14.49 8.91
N LEU A 154 0.14 14.19 10.21
CA LEU A 154 0.75 13.01 10.84
C LEU A 154 0.00 11.71 10.51
N THR A 155 -1.05 11.82 9.69
CA THR A 155 -2.04 10.78 9.45
C THR A 155 -2.13 10.52 7.95
N PHE A 156 -1.96 9.26 7.56
CA PHE A 156 -1.91 8.89 6.15
C PHE A 156 -2.84 7.70 5.90
N PRO A 157 -3.68 7.76 4.87
CA PRO A 157 -4.33 6.55 4.38
C PRO A 157 -3.27 5.56 3.87
N VAL A 158 -3.64 4.29 3.79
CA VAL A 158 -2.87 3.31 3.00
C VAL A 158 -3.44 3.34 1.58
N THR A 159 -2.57 3.52 0.59
CA THR A 159 -2.95 3.44 -0.83
C THR A 159 -2.59 2.07 -1.38
N VAL A 160 -3.51 1.36 -2.03
CA VAL A 160 -3.26 0.06 -2.63
C VAL A 160 -3.33 0.26 -4.14
N PHE A 161 -2.26 -0.04 -4.85
CA PHE A 161 -2.23 -0.06 -6.30
C PHE A 161 -2.47 -1.48 -6.78
N VAL A 162 -3.55 -1.67 -7.54
CA VAL A 162 -3.82 -2.92 -8.23
C VAL A 162 -3.23 -2.82 -9.62
N VAL A 163 -2.23 -3.67 -9.89
CA VAL A 163 -1.45 -3.68 -11.13
C VAL A 163 -1.68 -4.97 -11.89
N ARG A 164 -1.16 -5.06 -13.11
CA ARG A 164 -1.33 -6.25 -13.95
C ARG A 164 -0.55 -7.44 -13.40
N GLU A 165 0.72 -7.24 -13.08
CA GLU A 165 1.59 -8.33 -12.64
C GLU A 165 2.68 -7.84 -11.66
N LEU A 166 2.95 -8.63 -10.61
CA LEU A 166 4.15 -8.50 -9.79
C LEU A 166 5.25 -9.45 -10.31
N VAL A 167 6.13 -8.91 -11.16
CA VAL A 167 7.11 -9.71 -11.91
C VAL A 167 8.14 -10.36 -11.00
N GLY A 168 8.15 -11.69 -10.99
CA GLY A 168 9.11 -12.51 -10.24
C GLY A 168 8.99 -12.37 -8.72
N GLY A 169 7.85 -11.89 -8.24
CA GLY A 169 7.60 -11.61 -6.83
C GLY A 169 6.39 -12.36 -6.26
N PRO A 170 6.12 -12.15 -4.96
CA PRO A 170 4.84 -12.53 -4.36
C PRO A 170 3.67 -11.77 -5.00
N SER A 171 2.44 -12.23 -4.74
CA SER A 171 1.18 -11.65 -5.20
C SER A 171 0.78 -10.32 -4.53
N GLY A 172 1.61 -9.84 -3.60
CA GLY A 172 1.49 -8.53 -2.98
C GLY A 172 2.87 -8.01 -2.59
N CYS A 173 3.05 -6.69 -2.59
CA CYS A 173 4.30 -6.05 -2.22
C CYS A 173 4.02 -4.75 -1.48
N SER A 174 4.57 -4.64 -0.28
CA SER A 174 4.63 -3.41 0.48
C SER A 174 6.08 -2.96 0.55
N MET A 175 6.30 -1.67 0.31
CA MET A 175 7.62 -1.04 0.45
C MET A 175 7.92 -0.77 1.94
N SER A 176 7.84 -1.82 2.76
CA SER A 176 8.17 -1.93 4.19
C SER A 176 7.57 -0.83 5.09
N VAL A 177 8.08 -0.69 6.31
CA VAL A 177 7.62 0.18 7.42
C VAL A 177 7.51 1.68 7.04
N LEU A 178 8.04 2.07 5.88
CA LEU A 178 8.01 3.44 5.35
C LEU A 178 6.98 3.61 4.20
N GLY A 179 6.47 2.51 3.66
CA GLY A 179 5.56 2.46 2.52
C GLY A 179 4.17 2.97 2.89
N GLU A 180 3.75 4.04 2.23
CA GLU A 180 2.37 4.56 2.27
C GLU A 180 1.47 3.83 1.29
N TYR A 181 2.07 2.94 0.50
CA TYR A 181 1.36 2.14 -0.47
C TYR A 181 1.73 0.66 -0.42
N VAL A 182 0.76 -0.11 -0.89
CA VAL A 182 0.81 -1.53 -1.20
C VAL A 182 0.62 -1.65 -2.70
N VAL A 183 1.30 -2.60 -3.33
CA VAL A 183 1.05 -3.02 -4.71
C VAL A 183 0.54 -4.46 -4.65
N ILE A 184 -0.53 -4.75 -5.38
CA ILE A 184 -1.12 -6.09 -5.45
C ILE A 184 -1.45 -6.39 -6.91
N ASP A 185 -1.28 -7.64 -7.33
CA ASP A 185 -1.71 -8.09 -8.65
C ASP A 185 -2.98 -8.93 -8.57
N GLU A 186 -3.46 -9.42 -9.72
CA GLU A 186 -4.64 -10.27 -9.80
C GLU A 186 -4.53 -11.53 -8.93
N GLN A 187 -3.34 -12.13 -8.78
CA GLN A 187 -3.14 -13.32 -7.95
C GLN A 187 -3.35 -13.00 -6.45
N GLY A 188 -3.07 -11.77 -6.03
CA GLY A 188 -3.32 -11.30 -4.66
C GLY A 188 -4.80 -11.08 -4.34
N LEU A 189 -5.64 -11.07 -5.38
CA LEU A 189 -7.09 -10.84 -5.25
C LEU A 189 -7.92 -12.13 -5.30
N LYS A 190 -7.31 -13.26 -5.67
CA LYS A 190 -8.02 -14.54 -5.79
C LYS A 190 -8.55 -15.04 -4.45
N GLU A 191 -9.63 -15.82 -4.52
CA GLU A 191 -10.32 -16.34 -3.33
C GLU A 191 -9.43 -17.23 -2.45
N ASP A 192 -8.51 -17.99 -3.05
CA ASP A 192 -7.54 -18.82 -2.35
C ASP A 192 -6.37 -18.02 -1.73
N ASN A 193 -6.31 -16.71 -2.00
CA ASN A 193 -5.26 -15.81 -1.54
C ASN A 193 -5.79 -14.48 -0.96
N MET A 194 -6.99 -14.48 -0.37
CA MET A 194 -7.58 -13.28 0.26
C MET A 194 -6.78 -12.72 1.46
N ILE A 195 -5.65 -13.35 1.82
CA ILE A 195 -4.75 -12.92 2.89
C ILE A 195 -3.64 -11.98 2.38
N ALA A 196 -3.36 -11.92 1.07
CA ALA A 196 -2.32 -11.06 0.52
C ALA A 196 -2.54 -9.59 0.89
N LEU A 197 -3.72 -9.03 0.61
CA LEU A 197 -4.01 -7.62 0.94
C LEU A 197 -3.87 -7.29 2.44
N PRO A 198 -4.50 -8.02 3.38
CA PRO A 198 -4.34 -7.72 4.80
C PRO A 198 -2.90 -7.92 5.31
N HIS A 199 -2.14 -8.85 4.73
CA HIS A 199 -0.72 -9.05 5.01
C HIS A 199 0.11 -7.83 4.61
N GLU A 200 -0.04 -7.34 3.38
CA GLU A 200 0.72 -6.19 2.87
C GLU A 200 0.35 -4.88 3.58
N ILE A 201 -0.93 -4.66 3.89
CA ILE A 201 -1.34 -3.51 4.73
C ILE A 201 -0.69 -3.63 6.12
N GLY A 202 -0.52 -4.86 6.62
CA GLY A 202 0.16 -5.14 7.88
C GLY A 202 1.60 -4.65 7.87
N HIS A 203 2.33 -4.90 6.78
CA HIS A 203 3.68 -4.37 6.57
C HIS A 203 3.73 -2.85 6.48
N SER A 204 2.80 -2.20 5.76
CA SER A 204 2.67 -0.74 5.77
C SER A 204 2.38 -0.18 7.17
N CYS A 205 1.74 -0.97 8.03
CA CYS A 205 1.52 -0.64 9.44
C CYS A 205 2.67 -1.05 10.38
N GLY A 206 3.82 -1.44 9.83
CA GLY A 206 5.03 -1.74 10.57
C GLY A 206 5.13 -3.16 11.14
N LEU A 207 4.26 -4.08 10.71
CA LEU A 207 4.41 -5.49 11.03
C LEU A 207 5.54 -6.12 10.21
N TRP A 208 6.26 -7.04 10.83
CA TRP A 208 7.29 -7.83 10.16
C TRP A 208 6.87 -9.29 10.06
N HIS A 209 7.56 -10.01 9.18
CA HIS A 209 7.32 -11.43 9.01
C HIS A 209 7.45 -12.20 10.32
N SER A 210 6.64 -13.24 10.44
CA SER A 210 6.64 -14.20 11.53
C SER A 210 7.01 -15.59 11.01
N GLY A 211 7.87 -16.29 11.72
CA GLY A 211 8.16 -17.70 11.43
C GLY A 211 7.00 -18.65 11.75
N THR A 212 5.94 -18.18 12.41
CA THR A 212 4.78 -19.01 12.77
C THR A 212 3.82 -19.15 11.59
N ALA A 213 3.64 -20.38 11.09
CA ALA A 213 2.83 -20.66 9.90
C ALA A 213 1.35 -20.24 10.00
N THR A 214 0.80 -20.15 11.21
CA THR A 214 -0.59 -19.69 11.42
C THR A 214 -0.71 -18.18 11.59
N ASN A 215 0.38 -17.43 11.46
CA ASN A 215 0.40 -15.99 11.69
C ASN A 215 0.04 -15.26 10.40
N LEU A 216 -0.77 -14.19 10.49
CA LEU A 216 -1.10 -13.32 9.36
C LEU A 216 0.16 -12.87 8.61
N MET A 217 1.26 -12.60 9.33
CA MET A 217 2.52 -12.14 8.77
C MET A 217 3.49 -13.29 8.42
N HIS A 218 3.00 -14.50 8.14
CA HIS A 218 3.90 -15.59 7.74
C HIS A 218 4.56 -15.30 6.38
N ASN A 219 5.83 -15.66 6.22
CA ASN A 219 6.55 -15.54 4.93
C ASN A 219 6.16 -16.71 4.01
N GLY A 220 4.92 -16.69 3.54
CA GLY A 220 4.27 -17.75 2.77
C GLY A 220 2.76 -17.81 3.07
N PRO A 221 1.98 -18.64 2.38
CA PRO A 221 0.54 -18.77 2.62
C PRO A 221 0.29 -19.20 4.07
N PRO A 222 -0.34 -18.36 4.91
CA PRO A 222 -0.51 -18.71 6.30
C PRO A 222 -1.64 -19.73 6.46
N ALA A 223 -1.43 -20.71 7.33
CA ALA A 223 -2.43 -21.74 7.64
C ALA A 223 -3.66 -21.19 8.39
N ASN A 224 -3.56 -19.96 8.93
CA ASN A 224 -4.65 -19.29 9.64
C ASN A 224 -4.37 -17.77 9.79
N GLU A 225 -5.31 -17.06 10.40
CA GLU A 225 -5.32 -15.62 10.61
C GLU A 225 -5.00 -15.25 12.07
N ASN A 226 -3.89 -15.75 12.63
CA ASN A 226 -3.50 -15.37 13.99
C ASN A 226 -2.50 -14.22 14.01
N VAL A 227 -2.49 -13.45 15.09
CA VAL A 227 -1.47 -12.41 15.33
C VAL A 227 -1.06 -12.42 16.79
N LYS A 228 0.23 -12.15 17.03
CA LYS A 228 0.77 -12.04 18.39
C LYS A 228 0.28 -10.73 19.02
N TRP A 229 0.13 -10.73 20.35
CA TRP A 229 -0.34 -9.53 21.07
C TRP A 229 0.48 -8.27 20.73
N PHE A 230 1.80 -8.38 20.65
CA PHE A 230 2.64 -7.22 20.30
C PHE A 230 2.41 -6.75 18.85
N GLN A 231 2.15 -7.65 17.90
CA GLN A 231 1.82 -7.26 16.51
C GLN A 231 0.54 -6.42 16.50
N LYS A 232 -0.46 -6.79 17.31
CA LYS A 232 -1.68 -5.99 17.41
C LYS A 232 -1.40 -4.56 17.88
N ASN A 233 -0.52 -4.40 18.87
CA ASN A 233 -0.13 -3.08 19.37
C ASN A 233 0.70 -2.30 18.35
N ILE A 234 1.65 -2.94 17.66
CA ILE A 234 2.46 -2.30 16.61
C ILE A 234 1.55 -1.74 15.51
N LEU A 235 0.64 -2.57 14.98
CA LEU A 235 -0.27 -2.13 13.91
C LEU A 235 -1.15 -0.97 14.38
N ARG A 236 -1.72 -1.06 15.59
CA ARG A 236 -2.59 -0.01 16.14
C ARG A 236 -1.84 1.28 16.44
N SER A 237 -0.54 1.21 16.71
CA SER A 237 0.34 2.38 16.89
C SER A 237 0.81 3.00 15.57
N SER A 238 0.48 2.38 14.43
CA SER A 238 0.83 2.90 13.12
C SER A 238 0.21 4.27 12.89
N ARG A 239 0.93 5.15 12.18
CA ARG A 239 0.41 6.44 11.71
C ARG A 239 -0.86 6.33 10.85
N HIS A 240 -1.08 5.15 10.27
CA HIS A 240 -2.24 4.83 9.44
C HIS A 240 -3.50 4.47 10.26
N VAL A 241 -3.36 4.20 11.57
CA VAL A 241 -4.45 3.70 12.43
C VAL A 241 -4.77 4.68 13.56
N GLN A 242 -6.00 5.21 13.58
CA GLN A 242 -6.34 6.42 14.35
C GLN A 242 -7.74 6.35 14.97
N TRP A 243 -8.18 7.40 15.68
CA TRP A 243 -9.38 7.38 16.55
C TRP A 243 -10.65 8.04 15.99
N TRP A 244 -10.57 8.74 14.85
CA TRP A 244 -11.76 9.36 14.22
C TRP A 244 -12.77 8.30 13.78
#